data_AF-A0A0F8UNS2-F1
#
_entry.id   AF-A0A0F8UNS2-F1
#
_cell.length_a   1.000
_cell.length_b   1.000
_cell.length_c   1.000
_cell.angle_alpha   90.00
_cell.angle_beta   90.00
_cell.angle_gamma   90.00
#
_symmetry.space_group_name_H-M   'P 1'
#
loop_
_entity.id
_entity.type
_entity.pdbx_description
1 polymer ?
#
loop_
_entity_poly.entity_id
_entity_poly.type
_entity_poly.pdbx_seq_one_letter_code
_entity_poly.pdbx_strand_id
1 'polypeptide(L)'
;MAETTYFKKNNTYAPEYGQLIICPQCSCEETHMLPPEVKGGHDNHEAWQGRGSAIFIPMYCENGHAWDLRIGFHKGQCFMDVENVRNEWRNDGMR
;
A
#
# COMPACT_ATOMS: atom_id res chain seq x y z
N MET A 1 -22.35 10.59 3.32
CA MET A 1 -21.07 10.41 4.03
C MET A 1 -21.33 9.39 5.13
N ALA A 2 -20.83 8.17 4.99
CA ALA A 2 -21.03 7.14 6.00
C ALA A 2 -20.15 7.47 7.22
N GLU A 3 -20.76 7.59 8.39
CA GLU A 3 -20.01 7.72 9.65
C GLU A 3 -19.33 6.38 9.95
N THR A 4 -18.00 6.36 9.89
CA THR A 4 -17.23 5.22 10.35
C THR A 4 -17.29 5.17 11.87
N THR A 5 -18.24 4.39 12.42
CA THR A 5 -18.33 4.13 13.85
C THR A 5 -17.13 3.31 14.32
N TYR A 6 -16.24 3.93 15.10
CA TYR A 6 -15.15 3.24 15.78
C TYR A 6 -15.69 2.50 17.02
N PHE A 7 -15.67 1.16 17.02
CA PHE A 7 -16.05 0.38 18.19
C PHE A 7 -14.90 0.35 19.21
N LYS A 8 -15.13 0.91 20.40
CA LYS A 8 -14.15 0.90 21.50
C LYS A 8 -14.22 -0.43 22.25
N LYS A 9 -13.42 -1.42 21.84
CA LYS A 9 -13.12 -2.59 22.67
C LYS A 9 -11.64 -2.55 23.03
N ASN A 10 -11.32 -2.41 24.32
CA ASN A 10 -9.96 -2.57 24.88
C ASN A 10 -8.90 -1.55 24.46
N ASN A 11 -9.25 -0.27 24.34
CA ASN A 11 -8.30 0.84 24.14
C ASN A 11 -7.55 0.83 22.79
N THR A 12 -8.03 0.04 21.82
CA THR A 12 -7.47 -0.05 20.47
C THR A 12 -8.50 0.48 19.48
N TYR A 13 -8.17 1.58 18.81
CA TYR A 13 -8.99 2.15 17.72
C TYR A 13 -8.70 1.37 16.43
N ALA A 14 -9.25 0.18 16.28
CA ALA A 14 -9.18 -0.53 15.02
C ALA A 14 -10.56 -1.08 14.66
N PRO A 15 -11.10 -0.81 13.45
CA PRO A 15 -12.22 -1.60 12.93
C PRO A 15 -11.84 -3.09 12.93
N GLU A 16 -12.82 -3.97 13.07
CA GLU A 16 -12.64 -5.43 13.29
C GLU A 16 -11.63 -6.09 12.32
N TYR A 17 -11.49 -5.54 11.11
CA TYR A 17 -10.60 -6.03 10.05
C TYR A 17 -9.63 -4.98 9.46
N GLY A 18 -9.55 -3.77 10.02
CA GLY A 18 -8.74 -2.69 9.43
C GLY A 18 -9.43 -1.93 8.29
N GLN A 19 -8.63 -1.28 7.43
CA GLN A 19 -9.13 -0.63 6.20
C GLN A 19 -8.98 -1.59 5.01
N LEU A 20 -10.03 -1.70 4.20
CA LEU A 20 -9.99 -2.47 2.96
C LEU A 20 -9.13 -1.73 1.93
N ILE A 21 -8.21 -2.47 1.30
CA ILE A 21 -7.40 -1.96 0.18
C ILE A 21 -8.17 -2.20 -1.10
N ILE A 22 -8.50 -1.12 -1.82
CA ILE A 22 -9.25 -1.17 -3.07
C ILE A 22 -8.34 -0.79 -4.25
N CYS A 23 -8.62 -1.34 -5.42
CA CYS A 23 -7.90 -0.96 -6.63
C CYS A 23 -8.07 0.55 -6.91
N PRO A 24 -6.98 1.32 -7.03
CA PRO A 24 -7.04 2.77 -7.24
C PRO A 24 -7.51 3.16 -8.66
N GLN A 25 -7.67 2.21 -9.58
CA GLN A 25 -8.14 2.45 -10.95
C GLN A 25 -9.62 2.14 -11.13
N CYS A 26 -10.08 0.99 -10.65
CA CYS A 26 -11.44 0.50 -10.92
C CYS A 26 -12.30 0.30 -9.66
N SER A 27 -11.77 0.60 -8.46
CA SER A 27 -12.44 0.38 -7.18
C SER A 27 -12.81 -1.09 -6.90
N CYS A 28 -12.21 -2.06 -7.61
CA CYS A 28 -12.35 -3.48 -7.31
C CYS A 28 -11.81 -3.78 -5.89
N GLU A 29 -12.61 -4.50 -5.11
CA GLU A 29 -12.31 -4.90 -3.72
C GLU A 29 -11.45 -6.17 -3.66
N GLU A 30 -11.56 -7.03 -4.67
CA GLU A 30 -10.80 -8.27 -4.80
C GLU A 30 -9.36 -7.95 -5.25
N THR A 31 -8.52 -7.68 -4.27
CA THR A 31 -7.12 -7.30 -4.45
C THR A 31 -6.17 -8.34 -3.84
N HIS A 32 -5.00 -8.47 -4.44
CA HIS A 32 -3.97 -9.43 -4.07
C HIS A 32 -2.63 -8.73 -3.93
N MET A 33 -1.79 -9.23 -3.03
CA MET A 33 -0.42 -8.76 -2.83
C MET A 33 0.61 -9.77 -3.33
N LEU A 34 1.73 -9.26 -3.81
CA LEU A 34 2.95 -10.01 -4.07
C LEU A 34 3.98 -9.80 -2.95
N PRO A 35 5.08 -10.59 -2.92
CA PRO A 35 6.13 -10.39 -1.93
C PRO A 35 6.63 -8.95 -1.89
N PRO A 36 6.73 -8.34 -0.68
CA PRO A 36 7.17 -6.97 -0.56
C PRO A 36 8.67 -6.82 -0.79
N GLU A 37 9.07 -5.68 -1.33
CA GLU A 37 10.47 -5.26 -1.43
C GLU A 37 10.74 -4.14 -0.42
N VAL A 38 11.89 -4.20 0.26
CA VAL A 38 12.37 -3.12 1.13
C VAL A 38 13.48 -2.38 0.41
N LYS A 39 13.30 -1.06 0.20
CA LYS A 39 14.31 -0.18 -0.36
C LYS A 39 14.88 0.71 0.74
N GLY A 40 16.20 0.62 0.95
CA GLY A 40 16.93 1.55 1.79
C GLY A 40 17.05 2.90 1.08
N GLY A 41 16.63 3.98 1.72
CA GLY A 41 16.65 5.32 1.12
C GLY A 41 17.37 6.39 1.94
N HIS A 42 18.08 5.97 3.00
CA HIS A 42 18.89 6.83 3.88
C HIS A 42 18.32 8.25 4.08
N ASP A 43 19.11 9.32 4.04
CA ASP A 43 18.59 10.70 4.00
C ASP A 43 18.68 11.29 2.58
N ASN A 44 18.76 10.45 1.54
CA ASN A 44 19.10 10.84 0.16
C ASN A 44 17.95 10.73 -0.86
N HIS A 45 16.72 10.47 -0.40
CA HIS A 45 15.51 10.34 -1.24
C HIS A 45 15.51 9.19 -2.25
N GLU A 46 16.44 8.23 -2.15
CA GLU A 46 16.56 7.16 -3.16
C GLU A 46 15.39 6.16 -3.11
N ALA A 47 14.82 5.91 -1.93
CA ALA A 47 13.70 4.98 -1.82
C ALA A 47 12.35 5.63 -2.11
N TRP A 48 12.15 6.90 -1.70
CA TRP A 48 10.91 7.65 -1.92
C TRP A 48 11.09 9.14 -1.57
N GLN A 49 10.12 9.97 -1.94
CA GLN A 49 10.22 11.43 -1.81
C GLN A 49 10.43 11.94 -0.37
N GLY A 50 9.99 11.21 0.66
CA GLY A 50 10.05 11.66 2.04
C GLY A 50 11.39 11.47 2.77
N ARG A 51 12.42 10.92 2.09
CA ARG A 51 13.70 10.47 2.68
C ARG A 51 13.52 9.34 3.69
N GLY A 52 14.45 8.40 3.74
CA GLY A 52 14.38 7.21 4.58
C GLY A 52 13.96 5.98 3.78
N SER A 53 13.86 4.85 4.47
CA SER A 53 13.52 3.58 3.81
C SER A 53 12.05 3.52 3.45
N ALA A 54 11.71 2.68 2.47
CA ALA A 54 10.33 2.37 2.13
C ALA A 54 10.14 0.88 1.90
N ILE A 55 8.95 0.39 2.22
CA ILE A 55 8.45 -0.92 1.82
C ILE A 55 7.52 -0.70 0.63
N PHE A 56 7.73 -1.46 -0.43
CA PHE A 56 6.86 -1.50 -1.60
C PHE A 56 6.19 -2.87 -1.64
N ILE A 57 4.87 -2.88 -1.64
CA ILE A 57 4.06 -4.09 -1.76
C ILE A 57 3.42 -4.04 -3.14
N PRO A 58 3.85 -4.86 -4.11
CA PRO A 58 3.19 -4.90 -5.40
C PRO A 58 1.81 -5.52 -5.23
N MET A 59 0.80 -4.84 -5.77
CA MET A 59 -0.60 -5.19 -5.67
C MET A 59 -1.20 -5.40 -7.06
N TYR A 60 -2.22 -6.24 -7.15
CA TYR A 60 -3.06 -6.38 -8.35
C TYR A 60 -4.51 -6.68 -7.97
N CYS A 61 -5.45 -6.48 -8.89
CA CYS A 61 -6.86 -6.84 -8.72
C CYS A 61 -7.33 -7.81 -9.81
N GLU A 62 -8.50 -8.45 -9.60
CA GLU A 62 -9.07 -9.39 -10.58
C GLU A 62 -9.37 -8.78 -11.96
N ASN A 63 -9.52 -7.45 -12.05
CA ASN A 63 -9.69 -6.75 -13.33
C ASN A 63 -8.37 -6.52 -14.09
N GLY A 64 -7.24 -7.03 -13.57
CA GLY A 64 -5.94 -6.96 -14.24
C GLY A 64 -5.13 -5.69 -14.02
N HIS A 65 -5.61 -4.71 -13.23
CA HIS A 65 -4.81 -3.54 -12.87
C HIS A 65 -3.76 -3.89 -11.81
N ALA A 66 -2.63 -3.18 -11.81
CA ALA A 66 -1.56 -3.33 -10.83
C ALA A 66 -1.09 -1.97 -10.29
N TRP A 67 -0.60 -1.94 -9.06
CA TRP A 67 -0.02 -0.76 -8.43
C TRP A 67 0.97 -1.19 -7.34
N ASP A 68 1.78 -0.27 -6.84
CA ASP A 68 2.61 -0.52 -5.66
C ASP A 68 2.01 0.24 -4.47
N LEU A 69 1.75 -0.46 -3.37
CA LEU A 69 1.45 0.18 -2.09
C LEU A 69 2.78 0.48 -1.39
N ARG A 70 3.09 1.76 -1.22
CA ARG A 70 4.30 2.22 -0.55
C ARG A 70 4.02 2.55 0.91
N ILE A 71 4.84 2.02 1.81
CA ILE A 71 4.96 2.50 3.21
C ILE A 71 6.34 3.12 3.38
N GLY A 72 6.41 4.45 3.35
CA GLY A 72 7.63 5.23 3.55
C GLY A 72 7.86 5.55 5.03
N PHE A 73 9.12 5.45 5.48
CA PHE A 73 9.52 5.74 6.85
C PHE A 73 10.46 6.95 6.88
N HIS A 74 10.09 8.01 7.60
CA HIS A 74 10.95 9.16 7.85
C HIS A 74 10.89 9.61 9.30
N LYS A 75 12.03 9.62 10.01
CA LYS A 75 12.16 10.16 11.39
C LYS A 75 11.07 9.69 12.36
N GLY A 76 10.75 8.40 12.32
CA GLY A 76 9.72 7.80 13.18
C GLY A 76 8.27 8.00 12.71
N GLN A 77 8.07 8.60 11.54
CA GLN A 77 6.76 8.74 10.90
C GLN A 77 6.63 7.73 9.75
N CYS A 78 5.41 7.23 9.56
CA CYS A 78 5.04 6.30 8.49
C CYS A 78 4.07 6.97 7.52
N PHE A 79 4.29 6.81 6.23
CA PHE A 79 3.48 7.39 5.17
C PHE A 79 3.06 6.31 4.20
N MET A 80 1.74 6.09 4.10
CA MET A 80 1.17 5.13 3.16
C MET A 80 0.71 5.87 1.91
N ASP A 81 1.03 5.33 0.73
CA ASP A 81 0.69 5.95 -0.56
C ASP A 81 0.63 4.91 -1.69
N VAL A 82 0.05 5.30 -2.82
CA VAL A 82 -0.08 4.48 -4.03
C VAL A 82 0.89 5.00 -5.10
N GLU A 83 1.69 4.09 -5.66
CA GLU A 83 2.63 4.40 -6.74
C GLU A 83 2.50 3.41 -7.91
N ASN A 84 3.14 3.75 -9.05
CA ASN A 84 3.29 2.87 -10.21
C ASN A 84 1.98 2.19 -10.65
N VAL A 85 0.92 2.98 -10.75
CA VAL A 85 -0.39 2.48 -11.20
C VAL A 85 -0.31 2.10 -12.67
N ARG A 86 -0.74 0.87 -12.98
CA ARG A 86 -0.59 0.19 -14.27
C ARG A 86 -1.92 -0.43 -14.68
N ASN A 87 -2.24 -0.33 -15.97
CA ASN A 87 -3.47 -0.88 -16.55
C ASN A 87 -3.45 -2.41 -16.73
N GLU A 88 -2.27 -3.01 -16.64
CA GLU A 88 -2.08 -4.45 -16.84
C GLU A 88 -1.06 -4.97 -15.83
N TRP A 89 -1.42 -6.05 -15.15
CA TRP A 89 -0.50 -6.84 -14.35
C TRP A 89 0.39 -7.63 -15.30
N ARG A 90 1.68 -7.29 -15.31
CA ARG A 90 2.65 -7.99 -16.14
C ARG A 90 2.94 -9.37 -15.54
N ASN A 91 2.60 -10.40 -16.29
CA ASN A 91 3.12 -11.77 -16.12
C ASN A 91 4.63 -11.89 -16.46
N ASP A 92 5.31 -10.76 -16.69
CA ASP A 92 6.68 -10.68 -17.20
C ASP A 92 7.72 -10.99 -16.10
N GLY A 93 7.66 -12.20 -15.54
CA GLY A 93 8.74 -12.77 -14.74
C GLY A 93 8.66 -12.44 -13.24
N MET A 94 7.80 -13.18 -12.54
CA MET A 94 8.18 -13.64 -11.20
C MET A 94 9.51 -14.40 -11.33
N ARG A 95 10.60 -13.77 -10.91
CA ARG A 95 11.85 -14.44 -10.53
C ARG A 95 11.88 -14.57 -9.02
#